data_AF-A0A8J3YZJ7-F1
#
_entry.id   AF-A0A8J3YZJ7-F1
#
_cell.length_a   1.000
_cell.length_b   1.000
_cell.length_c   1.000
_cell.angle_alpha   90.00
_cell.angle_beta   90.00
_cell.angle_gamma   90.00
#
_symmetry.space_group_name_H-M   'P 1'
#
loop_
_entity.id
_entity.type
_entity.pdbx_description
1 polymer ?
#
loop_
_entity_poly.entity_id
_entity_poly.type
_entity_poly.pdbx_seq_one_letter_code
_entity_poly.pdbx_strand_id
1 'polypeptide(L)'
;MPRAEAIQHAEEASALEAEAAGATSGTTAGGLLIEAANQWWLAGDLQRCRSLLETVIEGGGEAGCFARAELLGVFLQEADRDGAEAELVRLADDPALTEGPCQLVGELLTDHGALAAALEWYDRVLGFWTDERRAAAAATDGRRSTDRMLWQQRQRVRKRQGLQPD
;
A
#
# COMPACT_ATOMS: atom_id res chain seq x y z
N MET A 1 -9.01 -19.79 8.22
CA MET A 1 -10.23 -19.28 7.57
C MET A 1 -11.16 -20.46 7.25
N PRO A 2 -12.48 -20.34 7.48
CA PRO A 2 -13.48 -21.32 7.07
C PRO A 2 -13.50 -21.49 5.54
N ARG A 3 -13.66 -22.73 5.06
CA ARG A 3 -13.67 -23.05 3.61
C ARG A 3 -14.71 -22.24 2.81
N ALA A 4 -15.83 -21.86 3.43
CA ALA A 4 -16.88 -21.09 2.76
C ALA A 4 -16.45 -19.65 2.46
N GLU A 5 -15.73 -19.00 3.38
CA GLU A 5 -15.20 -17.64 3.19
C GLU A 5 -14.13 -17.63 2.09
N ALA A 6 -13.27 -18.65 2.05
CA ALA A 6 -12.26 -18.81 1.00
C ALA A 6 -12.87 -18.87 -0.41
N ILE A 7 -14.00 -19.58 -0.55
CA ILE A 7 -14.71 -19.73 -1.82
C ILE A 7 -15.33 -18.40 -2.24
N GLN A 8 -15.95 -17.68 -1.31
CA GLN A 8 -16.54 -16.37 -1.58
C GLN A 8 -15.48 -15.38 -2.08
N HIS A 9 -14.32 -15.32 -1.42
CA HIS A 9 -13.20 -14.48 -1.85
C HIS A 9 -12.70 -14.85 -3.26
N ALA A 10 -12.60 -16.15 -3.57
CA ALA A 10 -12.22 -16.60 -4.91
C ALA A 10 -13.25 -16.22 -6.01
N GLU A 11 -14.55 -16.29 -5.69
CA GLU A 11 -15.63 -15.89 -6.60
C GLU A 11 -15.61 -14.37 -6.85
N GLU A 12 -15.43 -13.58 -5.79
CA GLU A 12 -15.31 -12.11 -5.87
C GLU A 12 -14.06 -11.71 -6.67
N ALA A 13 -12.92 -12.34 -6.41
CA ALA A 13 -11.70 -12.13 -7.18
C ALA A 13 -11.89 -12.39 -8.68
N SER A 14 -12.54 -13.51 -9.02
CA SER A 14 -12.83 -13.88 -10.41
C SER A 14 -13.77 -12.87 -11.10
N ALA A 15 -14.74 -12.32 -10.37
CA ALA A 15 -15.64 -11.30 -10.90
C ALA A 15 -14.91 -9.98 -11.19
N LEU A 16 -14.02 -9.55 -10.29
CA LEU A 16 -13.20 -8.36 -10.46
C LEU A 16 -12.24 -8.50 -11.66
N GLU A 17 -11.64 -9.68 -11.86
CA GLU A 17 -10.80 -9.94 -13.03
C GLU A 17 -11.60 -9.85 -14.35
N ALA A 18 -12.82 -10.38 -14.36
CA ALA A 18 -13.69 -10.29 -15.52
C ALA A 18 -14.10 -8.84 -15.82
N GLU A 19 -14.35 -8.04 -14.78
CA GLU A 19 -14.62 -6.60 -14.93
C GLU A 19 -13.38 -5.84 -15.44
N ALA A 20 -12.19 -6.14 -14.90
CA ALA A 20 -10.94 -5.55 -15.34
C ALA A 20 -10.67 -5.81 -16.83
N ALA A 21 -10.98 -7.02 -17.32
CA ALA A 21 -10.85 -7.38 -18.74
C ALA A 21 -11.78 -6.57 -19.66
N GLY A 22 -12.91 -6.07 -19.13
CA GLY A 22 -13.85 -5.20 -19.85
C GLY A 22 -13.56 -3.71 -19.73
N ALA A 23 -12.63 -3.30 -18.88
CA ALA A 23 -12.34 -1.90 -18.62
C ALA A 23 -11.61 -1.23 -19.80
N THR A 24 -12.02 -0.01 -20.15
CA THR A 24 -11.45 0.75 -21.28
C THR A 24 -10.26 1.62 -20.89
N SER A 25 -10.01 1.79 -19.58
CA SER A 25 -8.91 2.58 -19.03
C SER A 25 -7.95 1.69 -18.25
N GLY A 26 -6.65 1.78 -18.55
CA GLY A 26 -5.60 1.01 -17.87
C GLY A 26 -5.51 1.32 -16.37
N THR A 27 -5.81 2.55 -15.94
CA THR A 27 -5.86 2.91 -14.51
C THR A 27 -7.00 2.19 -13.79
N THR A 28 -8.19 2.15 -14.40
CA THR A 28 -9.35 1.45 -13.83
C THR A 28 -9.12 -0.06 -13.81
N ALA A 29 -8.58 -0.61 -14.89
CA ALA A 29 -8.21 -2.03 -14.95
C ALA A 29 -7.17 -2.39 -13.87
N GLY A 30 -6.14 -1.56 -13.69
CA GLY A 30 -5.10 -1.79 -12.68
C GLY A 30 -5.65 -1.80 -11.25
N GLY A 31 -6.54 -0.87 -10.91
CA GLY A 31 -7.21 -0.85 -9.60
C GLY A 31 -8.04 -2.12 -9.33
N LEU A 32 -8.83 -2.55 -10.30
CA LEU A 32 -9.64 -3.78 -10.21
C LEU A 32 -8.76 -5.04 -10.05
N LEU A 33 -7.63 -5.11 -10.75
CA LEU A 33 -6.70 -6.23 -10.63
C LEU A 33 -5.99 -6.27 -9.26
N ILE A 34 -5.68 -5.12 -8.66
CA ILE A 34 -5.15 -5.07 -7.29
C ILE A 34 -6.20 -5.56 -6.29
N GLU A 35 -7.45 -5.12 -6.43
CA GLU A 35 -8.54 -5.58 -5.57
C GLU A 35 -8.77 -7.10 -5.72
N ALA A 36 -8.75 -7.61 -6.96
CA ALA A 36 -8.81 -9.04 -7.22
C ALA A 36 -7.63 -9.81 -6.57
N ALA A 37 -6.42 -9.25 -6.62
CA ALA A 37 -5.25 -9.85 -5.98
C ALA A 37 -5.42 -9.96 -4.46
N ASN A 38 -5.97 -8.93 -3.82
CA ASN A 38 -6.27 -8.94 -2.38
C ASN A 38 -7.33 -10.00 -2.03
N GLN A 39 -8.34 -10.18 -2.88
CA GLN A 39 -9.34 -11.25 -2.73
C GLN A 39 -8.72 -12.64 -2.91
N TRP A 40 -7.81 -12.84 -3.88
CA TRP A 40 -7.08 -14.10 -4.01
C TRP A 40 -6.17 -14.40 -2.82
N TRP A 41 -5.52 -13.37 -2.25
CA TRP A 41 -4.75 -13.52 -1.02
C TRP A 41 -5.64 -13.99 0.14
N LEU A 42 -6.80 -13.36 0.33
CA LEU A 42 -7.79 -13.77 1.33
C LEU A 42 -8.29 -15.19 1.08
N ALA A 43 -8.50 -15.60 -0.17
CA ALA A 43 -8.85 -16.97 -0.54
C ALA A 43 -7.73 -18.01 -0.29
N GLY A 44 -6.50 -17.56 -0.07
CA GLY A 44 -5.31 -18.38 0.12
C GLY A 44 -4.59 -18.78 -1.18
N ASP A 45 -4.98 -18.22 -2.33
CA ASP A 45 -4.27 -18.43 -3.61
C ASP A 45 -3.20 -17.35 -3.80
N LEU A 46 -2.09 -17.53 -3.09
CA LEU A 46 -0.94 -16.61 -3.13
C LEU A 46 -0.31 -16.52 -4.51
N GLN A 47 -0.35 -17.61 -5.30
CA GLN A 47 0.21 -17.62 -6.64
C GLN A 47 -0.61 -16.73 -7.57
N ARG A 48 -1.94 -16.82 -7.51
CA ARG A 48 -2.81 -15.95 -8.31
C ARG A 48 -2.71 -14.50 -7.88
N CYS A 49 -2.70 -14.22 -6.57
CA CYS A 49 -2.47 -12.89 -6.02
C CYS A 49 -1.20 -12.24 -6.62
N ARG A 50 -0.05 -12.92 -6.51
CA ARG A 50 1.23 -12.41 -7.04
C ARG A 50 1.19 -12.16 -8.54
N SER A 51 0.66 -13.12 -9.31
CA SER A 51 0.60 -13.00 -10.77
C SER A 51 -0.22 -11.77 -11.22
N LEU A 52 -1.30 -11.44 -10.51
CA LEU A 52 -2.08 -10.24 -10.81
C LEU A 52 -1.32 -8.96 -10.44
N LEU A 53 -0.67 -8.92 -9.27
CA LEU A 53 0.15 -7.78 -8.87
C LEU A 53 1.29 -7.55 -9.87
N GLU A 54 2.00 -8.60 -10.27
CA GLU A 54 3.05 -8.55 -11.30
C GLU A 54 2.51 -8.00 -12.63
N THR A 55 1.32 -8.43 -13.06
CA THR A 55 0.67 -7.89 -14.27
C THR A 55 0.42 -6.39 -14.17
N VAL A 56 -0.03 -5.90 -13.01
CA VAL A 56 -0.26 -4.47 -12.79
C VAL A 56 1.07 -3.70 -12.74
N ILE A 57 2.10 -4.27 -12.12
CA ILE A 57 3.45 -3.71 -12.06
C ILE A 57 4.05 -3.55 -13.47
N GLU A 58 3.87 -4.53 -14.35
CA GLU A 58 4.30 -4.48 -15.75
C GLU A 58 3.60 -3.35 -16.53
N GLY A 59 2.34 -3.05 -16.19
CA GLY A 59 1.60 -1.92 -16.73
C GLY A 59 2.12 -0.55 -16.28
N GLY A 60 2.88 -0.50 -15.18
CA GLY A 60 3.49 0.70 -14.63
C GLY A 60 2.49 1.74 -14.12
N GLY A 61 2.97 2.99 -13.99
CA GLY A 61 2.17 4.10 -13.50
C GLY A 61 1.83 3.99 -12.01
N GLU A 62 0.88 4.81 -11.56
CA GLU A 62 0.47 4.85 -10.15
C GLU A 62 -0.10 3.50 -9.69
N ALA A 63 -0.89 2.81 -10.52
CA ALA A 63 -1.39 1.48 -10.23
C ALA A 63 -0.25 0.48 -10.02
N GLY A 64 0.81 0.53 -10.85
CA GLY A 64 2.01 -0.27 -10.66
C GLY A 64 2.69 -0.01 -9.31
N CYS A 65 2.75 1.25 -8.86
CA CYS A 65 3.27 1.59 -7.52
C CYS A 65 2.42 1.01 -6.40
N PHE A 66 1.08 1.09 -6.49
CA PHE A 66 0.22 0.43 -5.51
C PHE A 66 0.41 -1.09 -5.50
N ALA A 67 0.50 -1.73 -6.66
CA ALA A 67 0.72 -3.16 -6.76
C ALA A 67 2.06 -3.60 -6.16
N ARG A 68 3.13 -2.81 -6.31
CA ARG A 68 4.40 -3.06 -5.61
C ARG A 68 4.26 -2.95 -4.09
N ALA A 69 3.50 -1.98 -3.59
CA ALA A 69 3.28 -1.82 -2.16
C ALA A 69 2.48 -3.00 -1.57
N GLU A 70 1.49 -3.53 -2.31
CA GLU A 70 0.78 -4.75 -1.93
C GLU A 70 1.68 -5.99 -1.98
N LEU A 71 2.53 -6.10 -3.01
CA LEU A 71 3.50 -7.19 -3.13
C LEU A 71 4.55 -7.17 -2.00
N LEU A 72 4.98 -5.98 -1.57
CA LEU A 72 5.77 -5.81 -0.35
C LEU A 72 5.04 -6.40 0.87
N GLY A 73 3.74 -6.13 1.03
CA GLY A 73 2.92 -6.70 2.09
C GLY A 73 2.95 -8.24 2.09
N VAL A 74 2.84 -8.85 0.91
CA VAL A 74 2.96 -10.31 0.73
C VAL A 74 4.33 -10.82 1.17
N PHE A 75 5.42 -10.17 0.74
CA PHE A 75 6.78 -10.58 1.14
C PHE A 75 7.02 -10.43 2.64
N LEU A 76 6.53 -9.35 3.26
CA LEU A 76 6.66 -9.14 4.70
C LEU A 76 5.95 -10.24 5.51
N GLN A 77 4.77 -10.67 5.08
CA GLN A 77 4.02 -11.75 5.73
C GLN A 77 4.70 -13.12 5.61
N GLU A 78 5.32 -13.39 4.47
CA GLU A 78 6.11 -14.62 4.25
C GLU A 78 7.51 -14.56 4.88
N ALA A 79 7.87 -13.43 5.51
CA ALA A 79 9.21 -13.14 6.00
C ALA A 79 10.31 -13.24 4.91
N ASP A 80 9.95 -13.01 3.65
CA ASP A 80 10.90 -12.88 2.54
C ASP A 80 11.52 -11.49 2.54
N ARG A 81 12.64 -11.38 3.27
CA ARG A 81 13.35 -10.11 3.43
C ARG A 81 13.94 -9.58 2.13
N ASP A 82 14.45 -10.46 1.28
CA ASP A 82 15.13 -10.04 0.04
C ASP A 82 14.11 -9.53 -0.97
N GLY A 83 12.94 -10.20 -1.08
CA GLY A 83 11.82 -9.72 -1.87
C GLY A 83 11.28 -8.38 -1.38
N ALA A 84 11.08 -8.23 -0.06
CA ALA A 84 10.61 -6.98 0.53
C ALA A 84 11.59 -5.81 0.27
N GLU A 85 12.89 -6.03 0.47
CA GLU A 85 13.92 -5.01 0.22
C GLU A 85 13.95 -4.61 -1.27
N ALA A 86 13.86 -5.58 -2.18
CA ALA A 86 13.86 -5.33 -3.61
C ALA A 86 12.67 -4.43 -4.03
N GLU A 87 11.48 -4.65 -3.49
CA GLU A 87 10.31 -3.81 -3.78
C GLU A 87 10.42 -2.41 -3.18
N LEU A 88 10.97 -2.27 -1.97
CA LEU A 88 11.22 -0.96 -1.36
C LEU A 88 12.16 -0.09 -2.21
N VAL A 89 13.25 -0.68 -2.72
CA VAL A 89 14.20 0.02 -3.60
C VAL A 89 13.52 0.42 -4.91
N ARG A 90 12.82 -0.52 -5.56
CA ARG A 90 12.13 -0.24 -6.83
C ARG A 90 11.07 0.85 -6.70
N LEU A 91 10.29 0.83 -5.62
CA LEU A 91 9.29 1.85 -5.35
C LEU A 91 9.93 3.23 -5.10
N ALA A 92 11.01 3.29 -4.35
CA ALA A 92 11.68 4.55 -4.03
C ALA A 92 12.24 5.26 -5.27
N ASP A 93 12.60 4.50 -6.30
CA ASP A 93 13.14 5.00 -7.57
C ASP A 93 12.07 5.19 -8.66
N ASP A 94 10.80 4.82 -8.42
CA ASP A 94 9.75 4.87 -9.43
C ASP A 94 9.26 6.33 -9.67
N PRO A 95 9.35 6.86 -10.91
CA PRO A 95 8.90 8.22 -11.20
C PRO A 95 7.37 8.40 -11.11
N ALA A 96 6.60 7.32 -11.11
CA ALA A 96 5.14 7.35 -10.94
C ALA A 96 4.71 7.27 -9.47
N LEU A 97 5.66 7.27 -8.53
CA LEU A 97 5.37 7.21 -7.10
C LEU A 97 4.55 8.42 -6.63
N THR A 98 3.43 8.16 -5.96
CA THR A 98 2.55 9.17 -5.38
C THR A 98 2.41 9.01 -3.86
N GLU A 99 1.63 9.89 -3.24
CA GLU A 99 1.33 9.88 -1.80
C GLU A 99 0.70 8.55 -1.35
N GLY A 100 -0.21 7.97 -2.14
CA GLY A 100 -0.97 6.77 -1.76
C GLY A 100 -0.11 5.53 -1.53
N PRO A 101 0.72 5.09 -2.49
CA PRO A 101 1.64 3.97 -2.31
C PRO A 101 2.64 4.22 -1.18
N CYS A 102 3.16 5.45 -1.05
CA CYS A 102 4.05 5.81 0.07
C CYS A 102 3.37 5.62 1.43
N GLN A 103 2.11 6.05 1.57
CA GLN A 103 1.34 5.86 2.79
C GLN A 103 1.17 4.37 3.11
N LEU A 104 0.76 3.57 2.12
CA LEU A 104 0.55 2.12 2.30
C LEU A 104 1.83 1.42 2.77
N VAL A 105 2.98 1.73 2.15
CA VAL A 105 4.28 1.19 2.58
C VAL A 105 4.60 1.58 4.03
N GLY A 106 4.37 2.84 4.41
CA GLY A 106 4.56 3.30 5.79
C GLY A 106 3.71 2.52 6.80
N GLU A 107 2.45 2.23 6.46
CA GLU A 107 1.54 1.43 7.27
C GLU A 107 2.02 -0.03 7.40
N LEU A 108 2.34 -0.69 6.28
CA LEU A 108 2.85 -2.07 6.26
C LEU A 108 4.11 -2.25 7.10
N LEU A 109 5.08 -1.34 6.96
CA LEU A 109 6.31 -1.37 7.74
C LEU A 109 6.06 -1.11 9.23
N THR A 110 5.08 -0.26 9.56
CA THR A 110 4.70 0.02 10.95
C THR A 110 4.11 -1.21 11.63
N ASP A 111 3.26 -1.94 10.91
CA ASP A 111 2.60 -3.17 11.39
C ASP A 111 3.60 -4.31 11.58
N HIS A 112 4.64 -4.38 10.74
CA HIS A 112 5.74 -5.34 10.87
C HIS A 112 6.87 -4.88 11.80
N GLY A 113 6.73 -3.72 12.45
CA GLY A 113 7.69 -3.22 13.44
C GLY A 113 8.97 -2.63 12.86
N ALA A 114 9.06 -2.45 11.54
CA ALA A 114 10.16 -1.77 10.84
C ALA A 114 10.03 -0.24 10.96
N LEU A 115 10.02 0.26 12.20
CA LEU A 115 9.61 1.64 12.50
C LEU A 115 10.49 2.70 11.85
N ALA A 116 11.80 2.47 11.75
CA ALA A 116 12.73 3.42 11.14
C ALA A 116 12.40 3.63 9.66
N ALA A 117 12.30 2.54 8.91
CA ALA A 117 11.91 2.56 7.50
C ALA A 117 10.49 3.14 7.33
N ALA A 118 9.53 2.76 8.18
CA ALA A 118 8.18 3.33 8.14
C ALA A 118 8.18 4.87 8.26
N LEU A 119 9.04 5.43 9.12
CA LEU A 119 9.15 6.88 9.28
C LEU A 119 9.71 7.55 8.02
N GLU A 120 10.70 6.95 7.35
CA GLU A 120 11.22 7.45 6.08
C GLU A 120 10.14 7.50 5.00
N TRP A 121 9.28 6.48 4.93
CA TRP A 121 8.16 6.46 3.97
C TRP A 121 7.08 7.50 4.31
N TYR A 122 6.76 7.69 5.60
CA TYR A 122 5.87 8.80 5.98
C TYR A 122 6.49 10.17 5.71
N ASP A 123 7.81 10.34 5.86
CA ASP A 123 8.50 11.57 5.49
C ASP A 123 8.45 11.82 3.97
N ARG A 124 8.54 10.77 3.15
CA ARG A 124 8.29 10.86 1.70
C ARG A 124 6.87 11.34 1.40
N VAL A 125 5.85 10.84 2.12
CA VAL A 125 4.47 11.33 1.93
C VAL A 125 4.39 12.84 2.18
N LEU A 126 4.98 13.31 3.29
CA LEU A 126 5.01 14.74 3.61
C LEU A 126 5.79 15.56 2.59
N GLY A 127 6.68 14.95 1.80
CA GLY A 127 7.37 15.57 0.67
C GLY A 127 6.43 15.99 -0.47
N PHE A 128 5.26 15.36 -0.62
CA PHE A 128 4.23 15.76 -1.58
C PHE A 128 3.36 16.92 -1.08
N TRP A 129 3.47 17.31 0.18
CA TRP A 129 2.59 18.29 0.81
C TRP A 129 3.22 19.68 0.83
N THR A 130 2.40 20.71 0.66
CA THR A 130 2.83 22.10 0.89
C THR A 130 2.99 22.36 2.39
N ASP A 131 3.71 23.44 2.73
CA ASP A 131 3.86 23.88 4.12
C ASP A 131 2.50 24.15 4.78
N GLU A 132 1.55 24.73 4.04
CA GLU A 132 0.20 25.00 4.55
C GLU A 132 -0.56 23.70 4.84
N ARG A 133 -0.47 22.70 3.95
CA ARG A 133 -1.11 21.39 4.16
C ARG A 133 -0.51 20.69 5.38
N ARG A 134 0.81 20.74 5.55
CA ARG A 134 1.52 20.20 6.74
C ARG A 134 1.08 20.91 8.02
N ALA A 135 1.06 22.24 8.03
CA ALA A 135 0.60 23.03 9.17
C ALA A 135 -0.86 22.72 9.54
N ALA A 136 -1.74 22.59 8.54
CA ALA A 136 -3.14 22.24 8.75
C ALA A 136 -3.32 20.82 9.32
N ALA A 137 -2.52 19.85 8.89
CA ALA A 137 -2.54 18.48 9.41
C ALA A 137 -2.03 18.39 10.87
N ALA A 138 -1.05 19.23 11.22
CA ALA A 138 -0.48 19.31 12.57
C ALA A 138 -1.39 20.05 13.57
N ALA A 139 -2.27 20.94 13.10
CA ALA A 139 -3.17 21.71 13.95
C ALA A 139 -4.07 20.80 14.80
N THR A 140 -4.27 21.14 16.08
CA THR A 140 -4.98 20.29 17.05
C THR A 140 -6.52 20.41 16.92
N ASP A 141 -6.97 21.28 16.04
CA ASP A 141 -8.32 21.83 15.91
C ASP A 141 -9.22 20.96 15.02
N GLY A 142 -9.91 19.99 15.63
CA GLY A 142 -11.33 19.71 15.35
C GLY A 142 -11.77 18.93 14.11
N ARG A 143 -11.04 18.87 12.98
CA ARG A 143 -11.53 18.11 11.81
C ARG A 143 -10.74 16.81 11.61
N ARG A 144 -11.44 15.67 11.62
CA ARG A 144 -10.89 14.39 11.13
C ARG A 144 -10.71 14.53 9.61
N SER A 145 -9.48 14.74 9.17
CA SER A 145 -9.06 14.64 7.77
C SER A 145 -8.13 13.44 7.60
N THR A 146 -8.03 12.93 6.39
CA THR A 146 -7.04 11.92 5.99
C THR A 146 -5.62 12.39 6.33
N ASP A 147 -5.29 13.64 6.03
CA ASP A 147 -3.99 14.24 6.32
C ASP A 147 -3.67 14.24 7.82
N ARG A 148 -4.67 14.54 8.66
CA ARG A 148 -4.49 14.49 10.11
C ARG A 148 -4.28 13.08 10.61
N MET A 149 -5.00 12.10 10.06
CA MET A 149 -4.80 10.70 10.42
C MET A 149 -3.38 10.26 10.06
N LEU A 150 -2.90 10.61 8.87
CA LEU A 150 -1.53 10.29 8.45
C LEU A 150 -0.49 10.95 9.35
N TRP A 151 -0.65 12.25 9.65
CA TRP A 151 0.21 12.96 10.61
C TRP A 151 0.26 12.22 11.95
N GLN A 152 -0.90 11.80 12.47
CA GLN A 152 -0.98 11.05 13.72
C GLN A 152 -0.31 9.68 13.65
N GLN A 153 -0.41 8.95 12.53
CA GLN A 153 0.30 7.67 12.37
C GLN A 153 1.81 7.87 12.43
N ARG A 154 2.33 8.88 11.71
CA ARG A 154 3.74 9.25 11.77
C ARG A 154 4.18 9.62 13.19
N GLN A 155 3.39 10.42 13.91
CA GLN A 155 3.69 10.77 15.31
C GLN A 155 3.70 9.53 16.24
N ARG A 156 2.82 8.56 15.99
CA ARG A 156 2.82 7.28 16.74
C ARG A 156 4.09 6.47 16.47
N VAL A 157 4.55 6.41 15.22
CA VAL A 157 5.82 5.74 14.87
C VAL A 157 7.00 6.42 15.57
N ARG A 158 7.09 7.75 15.51
CA ARG A 158 8.13 8.51 16.22
C ARG A 158 8.15 8.21 17.72
N LYS A 159 6.98 8.26 18.36
CA LYS A 159 6.84 7.92 19.79
C LYS A 159 7.29 6.49 20.09
N ARG A 160 6.94 5.51 19.24
CA ARG A 160 7.39 4.11 19.40
C ARG A 160 8.91 3.96 19.25
N GLN A 161 9.58 4.85 18.51
CA GLN A 161 11.04 4.92 18.44
C GLN A 161 11.69 5.73 19.58
N GLY A 162 10.91 6.33 20.47
CA GLY A 162 11.43 7.21 21.53
C GLY A 162 11.83 8.61 21.05
N LEU A 163 11.42 8.99 19.83
CA LEU A 163 11.62 10.34 19.30
C LEU A 163 10.57 11.31 19.86
N GLN A 164 10.93 12.58 19.96
CA GLN A 164 9.97 13.63 20.33
C GLN A 164 8.91 13.79 19.22
N PRO A 165 7.65 14.11 19.58
CA PRO A 165 6.68 14.57 18.61
C PRO A 165 7.18 15.82 17.87
N ASP A 166 6.74 16.02 16.64
CA ASP A 166 6.97 17.30 15.95
C ASP A 166 6.02 18.40 16.42
#